data_AF-A0A951U3H7-F1
#
_entry.id   AF-A0A951U3H7-F1
#
_cell.length_a   1.000
_cell.length_b   1.000
_cell.length_c   1.000
_cell.angle_alpha   90.00
_cell.angle_beta   90.00
_cell.angle_gamma   90.00
#
_symmetry.space_group_name_H-M   'P 1'
#
loop_
_entity.id
_entity.type
_entity.pdbx_description
1 polymer ?
#
loop_
_entity_poly.entity_id
_entity_poly.type
_entity_poly.pdbx_seq_one_letter_code
_entity_poly.pdbx_strand_id
1 'polypeptide(L)'
;MSFFQDPSELTDEQIIEQKSIPTESSTGIPLLWAVGFGGIGLLISANPVVAAAMAFPFGYDILRKLKKTWRDHHFLSRFPGCIAHLIKEERDMVKWLEIHGKTVVSQQLLTAHKEGQEFTGIARRTFKALLPPELTGKATVNQFLLQSAADEVKGDSSPIGAETRLNSIDVQAVETKVSDFSESGIEINLPEYIAKNLYSYAIIGASGSGKGFLLSHAVREIKALFPDLKIVLLDPKNDPRESGYWQGAIDFWMKGDFLNMSGAEKSEWIRNGIETYQQIQGEKLLIFDEATAQFSHMNGDRALLQDVKSFLTGIASSGNSRNNFVFLVGHTPNLGDYGISSGMMSSFRKIYIARNNNVEAIKQLGNTVFCGGKFGEDEVNQIVKISHKSDIGRAVYLGSTDSWMPLQKLENLSGYNRDSGSFVGHPRYVQDDIETESNVITVENKTEQEEIEELSFEDKVLQKLAAYVQTKGCIKGSAIKKNKPLYGFEITKSTDTQKYLDLAVERNILSLSDEGYQVT
;
A
#
# COMPACT_ATOMS: atom_id res chain seq x y z
N MET A 1 28.11 14.44 -0.33
CA MET A 1 27.92 13.71 0.94
C MET A 1 28.49 12.31 0.76
N SER A 2 29.55 11.96 1.50
CA SER A 2 30.17 10.63 1.45
C SER A 2 29.36 9.63 2.28
N PHE A 3 28.93 8.52 1.67
CA PHE A 3 28.03 7.54 2.27
C PHE A 3 28.73 6.45 3.10
N PHE A 4 30.01 6.62 3.44
CA PHE A 4 30.75 5.72 4.30
C PHE A 4 31.55 6.54 5.31
N GLN A 5 31.10 6.54 6.56
CA GLN A 5 31.96 6.92 7.69
C GLN A 5 33.01 5.83 7.86
N ASP A 6 34.25 6.25 8.13
CA ASP A 6 35.34 5.33 8.44
C ASP A 6 34.95 4.53 9.70
N PRO A 7 35.01 3.19 9.70
CA PRO A 7 34.66 2.38 10.87
C PRO A 7 35.51 2.67 12.12
N SER A 8 36.61 3.43 11.98
CA SER A 8 37.39 3.95 13.11
C SER A 8 36.78 5.16 13.82
N GLU A 9 35.71 5.76 13.28
CA GLU A 9 35.03 6.94 13.87
C GLU A 9 33.76 6.61 14.67
N LEU A 10 33.34 5.33 14.71
CA LEU A 10 32.14 4.91 15.44
C LEU A 10 32.41 4.81 16.95
N THR A 11 31.53 5.39 17.76
CA THR A 11 31.60 5.24 19.22
C THR A 11 31.27 3.80 19.63
N ASP A 12 31.80 3.36 20.78
CA ASP A 12 31.45 2.05 21.35
C ASP A 12 29.92 1.86 21.49
N GLU A 13 29.20 2.94 21.79
CA GLU A 13 27.73 2.99 21.85
C GLU A 13 27.09 2.65 20.49
N GLN A 14 27.54 3.32 19.42
CA GLN A 14 27.04 3.08 18.05
C GLN A 14 27.35 1.67 17.54
N ILE A 15 28.51 1.13 17.92
CA ILE A 15 28.90 -0.25 17.59
C ILE A 15 27.97 -1.25 18.28
N ILE A 16 27.67 -1.04 19.56
CA ILE A 16 26.77 -1.91 20.32
C ILE A 16 25.34 -1.82 19.78
N GLU A 17 24.88 -0.61 19.43
CA GLU A 17 23.59 -0.37 18.77
C GLU A 17 23.49 -1.13 17.43
N GLN A 18 24.47 -0.97 16.54
CA GLN A 18 24.46 -1.64 15.24
C GLN A 18 24.50 -3.17 15.35
N LYS A 19 25.20 -3.72 16.34
CA LYS A 19 25.25 -5.17 16.60
C LYS A 19 23.95 -5.71 17.21
N SER A 20 23.28 -4.90 18.03
CA SER A 20 22.13 -5.32 18.83
C SER A 20 20.81 -5.13 18.08
N ILE A 21 20.71 -4.07 17.28
CA ILE A 21 19.57 -3.84 16.40
C ILE A 21 19.62 -4.90 15.30
N PRO A 22 18.53 -5.67 15.07
CA PRO A 22 18.47 -6.59 13.95
C PRO A 22 18.65 -5.78 12.66
N THR A 23 19.82 -5.94 12.04
CA THR A 23 20.30 -5.11 10.95
C THR A 23 19.41 -5.28 9.70
N GLU A 24 18.98 -4.17 9.09
CA GLU A 24 18.40 -4.13 7.73
C GLU A 24 19.47 -4.32 6.62
N SER A 25 20.68 -4.77 6.95
CA SER A 25 21.77 -4.81 5.98
C SER A 25 21.61 -5.94 4.96
N SER A 26 21.03 -5.59 3.81
CA SER A 26 21.51 -5.85 2.44
C SER A 26 21.85 -7.27 1.94
N THR A 27 21.86 -8.31 2.76
CA THR A 27 22.14 -9.69 2.31
C THR A 27 21.13 -10.72 2.82
N GLY A 28 20.38 -10.43 3.88
CA GLY A 28 19.35 -11.34 4.38
C GLY A 28 18.16 -11.51 3.43
N ILE A 29 17.64 -10.42 2.88
CA ILE A 29 16.49 -10.44 1.96
C ILE A 29 16.88 -11.03 0.58
N PRO A 30 18.02 -10.68 -0.05
CA PRO A 30 18.45 -11.30 -1.30
C PRO A 30 18.81 -12.78 -1.16
N LEU A 31 19.41 -13.21 -0.05
CA LEU A 31 19.71 -14.63 0.18
C LEU A 31 18.43 -15.45 0.45
N LEU A 32 17.42 -14.85 1.08
CA LEU A 32 16.06 -15.40 1.19
C LEU A 32 15.40 -15.60 -0.17
N TRP A 33 15.58 -14.64 -1.09
CA TRP A 33 15.17 -14.80 -2.49
C TRP A 33 16.01 -15.86 -3.21
N ALA A 34 17.32 -15.92 -3.01
CA ALA A 34 18.21 -16.89 -3.66
C ALA A 34 17.95 -18.34 -3.21
N VAL A 35 17.68 -18.56 -1.92
CA VAL A 35 17.32 -19.89 -1.39
C VAL A 35 15.86 -20.23 -1.70
N GLY A 36 14.97 -19.24 -1.72
CA GLY A 36 13.57 -19.39 -2.14
C GLY A 36 13.43 -19.77 -3.62
N PHE A 37 14.19 -19.13 -4.52
CA PHE A 37 14.22 -19.49 -5.94
C PHE A 37 15.08 -20.73 -6.23
N GLY A 38 16.18 -20.93 -5.50
CA GLY A 38 17.03 -22.12 -5.62
C GLY A 38 16.32 -23.42 -5.20
N GLY A 39 15.45 -23.36 -4.17
CA GLY A 39 14.63 -24.48 -3.75
C GLY A 39 13.51 -24.83 -4.74
N ILE A 40 12.94 -23.84 -5.42
CA ILE A 40 11.92 -24.06 -6.46
C ILE A 40 12.55 -24.71 -7.71
N GLY A 41 13.81 -24.38 -8.03
CA GLY A 41 14.54 -24.98 -9.16
C GLY A 41 14.85 -26.47 -9.01
N LEU A 42 15.01 -26.98 -7.78
CA LEU A 42 15.28 -28.41 -7.51
C LEU A 42 14.01 -29.25 -7.25
N LEU A 43 12.83 -28.63 -7.17
CA LEU A 43 11.56 -29.31 -6.88
C LEU A 43 10.72 -29.65 -8.12
N ILE A 44 11.25 -29.44 -9.33
CA ILE A 44 10.57 -29.81 -10.59
C ILE A 44 10.60 -31.34 -10.82
N SER A 45 11.32 -32.13 -10.01
CA SER A 45 11.44 -33.58 -10.19
C SER A 45 10.80 -34.48 -9.12
N ALA A 46 10.06 -33.94 -8.13
CA ALA A 46 9.42 -34.78 -7.12
C ALA A 46 8.03 -34.31 -6.70
N ASN A 47 7.17 -35.29 -6.39
CA ASN A 47 5.75 -35.21 -6.04
C ASN A 47 5.37 -33.96 -5.18
N PRO A 48 4.37 -33.15 -5.59
CA PRO A 48 4.01 -31.87 -4.96
C PRO A 48 3.70 -31.95 -3.46
N VAL A 49 3.28 -33.10 -2.95
CA VAL A 49 3.02 -33.31 -1.51
C VAL A 49 4.31 -33.33 -0.69
N VAL A 50 5.39 -33.91 -1.24
CA VAL A 50 6.71 -33.98 -0.58
C VAL A 50 7.38 -32.59 -0.63
N ALA A 51 7.21 -31.87 -1.73
CA ALA A 51 7.65 -30.48 -1.88
C ALA A 51 7.00 -29.55 -0.85
N ALA A 52 5.69 -29.66 -0.64
CA ALA A 52 4.96 -28.88 0.35
C ALA A 52 5.39 -29.22 1.79
N ALA A 53 5.61 -30.50 2.09
CA ALA A 53 6.04 -30.96 3.42
C ALA A 53 7.46 -30.49 3.79
N MET A 54 8.38 -30.42 2.81
CA MET A 54 9.75 -29.95 3.05
C MET A 54 9.87 -28.43 3.12
N ALA A 55 8.99 -27.68 2.44
CA ALA A 55 9.00 -26.21 2.46
C ALA A 55 8.35 -25.61 3.73
N PHE A 56 7.44 -26.34 4.38
CA PHE A 56 6.67 -25.84 5.53
C PHE A 56 7.52 -25.47 6.77
N PRO A 57 8.45 -26.31 7.26
CA PRO A 57 9.27 -25.96 8.42
C PRO A 57 10.21 -24.78 8.14
N PHE A 58 10.75 -24.68 6.91
CA PHE A 58 11.59 -23.56 6.51
C PHE A 58 10.79 -22.25 6.41
N GLY A 59 9.58 -22.30 5.82
CA GLY A 59 8.69 -21.13 5.74
C GLY A 59 8.22 -20.66 7.12
N TYR A 60 7.92 -21.58 8.04
CA TYR A 60 7.52 -21.25 9.40
C TYR A 60 8.64 -20.57 10.20
N ASP A 61 9.87 -21.07 10.11
CA ASP A 61 11.02 -20.47 10.81
C ASP A 61 11.36 -19.08 10.27
N ILE A 62 11.20 -18.85 8.97
CA ILE A 62 11.37 -17.54 8.34
C ILE A 62 10.28 -16.57 8.83
N LEU A 63 9.01 -16.97 8.80
CA LEU A 63 7.89 -16.15 9.28
C LEU A 63 8.03 -15.81 10.77
N ARG A 64 8.49 -16.77 11.58
CA ARG A 64 8.75 -16.56 13.01
C ARG A 64 9.88 -15.55 13.25
N LYS A 65 10.98 -15.65 12.50
CA LYS A 65 12.10 -14.70 12.57
C LYS A 65 11.66 -13.30 12.14
N LEU A 66 10.87 -13.19 11.07
CA LEU A 66 10.32 -11.91 10.61
C LEU A 66 9.37 -11.27 11.62
N LYS A 67 8.45 -12.05 12.21
CA LYS A 67 7.54 -11.57 13.26
C LYS A 67 8.32 -11.04 14.48
N LYS A 68 9.41 -11.71 14.85
CA LYS A 68 10.29 -11.28 15.94
C LYS A 68 11.02 -9.97 15.60
N THR A 69 11.69 -9.90 14.45
CA THR A 69 12.38 -8.69 13.98
C THR A 69 11.43 -7.49 13.89
N TRP A 70 10.20 -7.70 13.41
CA TRP A 70 9.19 -6.64 13.33
C TRP A 70 8.75 -6.14 14.70
N ARG A 71 8.51 -7.05 15.66
CA ARG A 71 8.15 -6.67 17.04
C ARG A 71 9.28 -5.87 17.71
N ASP A 72 10.52 -6.31 17.53
CA ASP A 72 11.70 -5.66 18.11
C ASP A 72 11.89 -4.26 17.48
N HIS A 73 11.71 -4.11 16.16
CA HIS A 73 11.78 -2.82 15.47
C HIS A 73 10.65 -1.85 15.90
N HIS A 74 9.41 -2.34 15.97
CA HIS A 74 8.28 -1.55 16.44
C HIS A 74 8.49 -1.06 17.88
N PHE A 75 9.05 -1.91 18.75
CA PHE A 75 9.39 -1.51 20.12
C PHE A 75 10.46 -0.42 20.17
N LEU A 76 11.55 -0.56 19.40
CA LEU A 76 12.62 0.45 19.35
C LEU A 76 12.15 1.80 18.77
N SER A 77 11.19 1.77 17.84
CA SER A 77 10.58 3.01 17.31
C SER A 77 9.79 3.78 18.38
N ARG A 78 9.19 3.06 19.34
CA ARG A 78 8.41 3.65 20.44
C ARG A 78 9.28 4.04 21.64
N PHE A 79 10.39 3.32 21.85
CA PHE A 79 11.33 3.56 22.94
C PHE A 79 12.78 3.65 22.41
N PRO A 80 13.15 4.79 21.79
CA PRO A 80 14.49 4.99 21.27
C PRO A 80 15.56 4.79 22.35
N GLY A 81 16.65 4.08 22.02
CA GLY A 81 17.74 3.76 22.96
C GLY A 81 17.46 2.60 23.91
N CYS A 82 16.26 1.99 23.89
CA CYS A 82 15.90 0.87 24.76
C CYS A 82 16.42 -0.50 24.24
N ILE A 83 17.71 -0.59 23.93
CA ILE A 83 18.29 -1.75 23.24
C ILE A 83 18.78 -2.88 24.17
N ALA A 84 18.86 -2.64 25.49
CA ALA A 84 19.50 -3.58 26.42
C ALA A 84 18.94 -5.01 26.35
N HIS A 85 17.67 -5.17 25.99
CA HIS A 85 17.02 -6.48 25.84
C HIS A 85 17.53 -7.30 24.63
N LEU A 86 18.17 -6.65 23.65
CA LEU A 86 18.67 -7.23 22.40
C LEU A 86 20.18 -7.54 22.42
N ILE A 87 20.93 -7.02 23.39
CA ILE A 87 22.39 -7.23 23.48
C ILE A 87 22.70 -8.70 23.71
N LYS A 88 23.50 -9.30 22.81
CA LYS A 88 23.80 -10.75 22.81
C LYS A 88 25.10 -11.10 23.52
N GLU A 89 26.07 -10.19 23.50
CA GLU A 89 27.42 -10.42 24.02
C GLU A 89 27.59 -9.82 25.42
N GLU A 90 28.33 -10.52 26.28
CA GLU A 90 28.58 -10.08 27.65
C GLU A 90 29.44 -8.82 27.71
N ARG A 91 30.47 -8.74 26.85
CA ARG A 91 31.35 -7.57 26.73
C ARG A 91 30.55 -6.31 26.35
N ASP A 92 29.64 -6.43 25.39
CA ASP A 92 28.81 -5.31 24.93
C ASP A 92 27.83 -4.87 26.02
N MET A 93 27.25 -5.81 26.79
CA MET A 93 26.40 -5.48 27.94
C MET A 93 27.16 -4.77 29.06
N VAL A 94 28.39 -5.20 29.36
CA VAL A 94 29.24 -4.54 30.36
C VAL A 94 29.57 -3.12 29.92
N LYS A 95 30.00 -2.92 28.67
CA LYS A 95 30.24 -1.58 28.11
C LYS A 95 28.98 -0.72 28.14
N TRP A 96 27.83 -1.28 27.78
CA TRP A 96 26.54 -0.56 27.83
C TRP A 96 26.19 -0.12 29.26
N LEU A 97 26.49 -0.96 30.26
CA LEU A 97 26.35 -0.61 31.68
C LEU A 97 27.35 0.46 32.14
N GLU A 98 28.57 0.45 31.62
CA GLU A 98 29.58 1.48 31.91
C GLU A 98 29.19 2.84 31.31
N ILE A 99 28.64 2.84 30.09
CA ILE A 99 28.24 4.06 29.37
C ILE A 99 26.97 4.68 29.99
N HIS A 100 25.92 3.88 30.18
CA HIS A 100 24.60 4.41 30.60
C HIS A 100 24.34 4.29 32.11
N GLY A 101 25.14 3.53 32.82
CA GLY A 101 24.96 3.28 34.25
C GLY A 101 23.86 2.25 34.56
N LYS A 102 23.98 1.62 35.74
CA LYS A 102 23.09 0.55 36.21
C LYS A 102 21.61 0.94 36.18
N THR A 103 21.27 2.16 36.60
CA THR A 103 19.88 2.62 36.72
C THR A 103 19.19 2.69 35.36
N VAL A 104 19.85 3.28 34.36
CA VAL A 104 19.28 3.44 33.01
C VAL A 104 19.09 2.08 32.35
N VAL A 105 20.09 1.20 32.43
CA VAL A 105 19.99 -0.15 31.85
C VAL A 105 18.89 -0.98 32.52
N SER A 106 18.70 -0.81 33.84
CA SER A 106 17.63 -1.47 34.59
C SER A 106 16.25 -0.98 34.14
N GLN A 107 16.09 0.33 33.89
CA GLN A 107 14.85 0.90 33.34
C GLN A 107 14.58 0.44 31.91
N GLN A 108 15.60 0.35 31.06
CA GLN A 108 15.46 -0.19 29.70
C GLN A 108 14.97 -1.63 29.73
N LEU A 109 15.60 -2.49 30.55
CA LEU A 109 15.18 -3.88 30.67
C LEU A 109 13.78 -3.99 31.31
N LEU A 110 13.45 -3.18 32.32
CA LEU A 110 12.10 -3.18 32.91
C LEU A 110 11.02 -2.74 31.90
N THR A 111 11.31 -1.74 31.08
CA THR A 111 10.41 -1.26 30.02
C THR A 111 10.20 -2.35 28.97
N ALA A 112 11.28 -2.97 28.50
CA ALA A 112 11.20 -4.10 27.58
C ALA A 112 10.42 -5.29 28.17
N HIS A 113 10.56 -5.55 29.48
CA HIS A 113 9.81 -6.60 30.17
C HIS A 113 8.30 -6.30 30.21
N LYS A 114 7.92 -5.07 30.58
CA LYS A 114 6.52 -4.63 30.65
C LYS A 114 5.82 -4.68 29.29
N GLU A 115 6.54 -4.36 28.23
CA GLU A 115 6.05 -4.42 26.84
C GLU A 115 6.15 -5.82 26.21
N GLY A 116 6.49 -6.85 27.01
CA GLY A 116 6.48 -8.24 26.57
C GLY A 116 7.58 -8.62 25.57
N GLN A 117 8.70 -7.89 25.56
CA GLN A 117 9.83 -8.19 24.68
C GLN A 117 10.60 -9.44 25.12
N GLU A 118 11.18 -10.14 24.14
CA GLU A 118 12.04 -11.30 24.41
C GLU A 118 13.45 -10.85 24.77
N PHE A 119 14.00 -11.44 25.84
CA PHE A 119 15.36 -11.14 26.26
C PHE A 119 16.34 -12.15 25.68
N THR A 120 17.51 -11.66 25.28
CA THR A 120 18.68 -12.50 25.09
C THR A 120 19.08 -13.19 26.41
N GLY A 121 19.94 -14.21 26.33
CA GLY A 121 20.46 -14.88 27.52
C GLY A 121 21.16 -13.89 28.47
N ILE A 122 21.98 -12.99 27.93
CA ILE A 122 22.68 -11.94 28.70
C ILE A 122 21.69 -10.96 29.32
N ALA A 123 20.79 -10.39 28.54
CA ALA A 123 19.78 -9.44 29.04
C ALA A 123 18.93 -10.05 30.18
N ARG A 124 18.59 -11.34 30.10
CA ARG A 124 17.87 -12.05 31.17
C ARG A 124 18.70 -12.22 32.43
N ARG A 125 20.00 -12.52 32.32
CA ARG A 125 20.90 -12.59 33.48
C ARG A 125 21.07 -11.21 34.12
N THR A 126 21.32 -10.18 33.30
CA THR A 126 21.45 -8.80 33.75
C THR A 126 20.16 -8.31 34.43
N PHE A 127 19.00 -8.57 33.84
CA PHE A 127 17.70 -8.23 34.43
C PHE A 127 17.53 -8.81 35.84
N LYS A 128 17.86 -10.09 36.03
CA LYS A 128 17.80 -10.75 37.34
C LYS A 128 18.83 -10.24 38.33
N ALA A 129 20.00 -9.81 37.86
CA ALA A 129 21.08 -9.30 38.70
C ALA A 129 20.84 -7.85 39.15
N LEU A 130 20.17 -7.04 38.32
CA LEU A 130 19.99 -5.61 38.59
C LEU A 130 18.65 -5.27 39.25
N LEU A 131 17.60 -6.09 39.06
CA LEU A 131 16.27 -5.82 39.62
C LEU A 131 15.92 -6.82 40.75
N PRO A 132 15.40 -6.34 41.89
CA PRO A 132 14.90 -7.19 42.96
C PRO A 132 13.82 -8.16 42.47
N PRO A 133 13.71 -9.38 43.02
CA PRO A 133 12.69 -10.36 42.65
C PRO A 133 11.25 -9.80 42.72
N GLU A 134 10.99 -8.87 43.62
CA GLU A 134 9.70 -8.21 43.86
C GLU A 134 9.16 -7.46 42.63
N LEU A 135 10.04 -6.90 41.78
CA LEU A 135 9.67 -6.16 40.57
C LEU A 135 9.60 -7.05 39.30
N THR A 136 9.89 -8.35 39.44
CA THR A 136 9.95 -9.30 38.32
C THR A 136 8.68 -10.17 38.18
N GLY A 137 7.73 -10.03 39.10
CA GLY A 137 6.40 -10.63 38.97
C GLY A 137 5.58 -9.88 37.91
N LYS A 138 4.89 -10.61 37.03
CA LYS A 138 3.86 -10.01 36.16
C LYS A 138 2.82 -9.35 37.06
N ALA A 139 2.83 -8.01 37.13
CA ALA A 139 1.79 -7.26 37.81
C ALA A 139 0.45 -7.63 37.19
N THR A 140 -0.33 -8.43 37.92
CA THR A 140 -1.66 -8.82 37.47
C THR A 140 -2.59 -7.63 37.72
N VAL A 141 -3.65 -7.46 36.93
CA VAL A 141 -4.65 -6.38 37.17
C VAL A 141 -5.16 -6.41 38.62
N ASN A 142 -5.26 -7.59 39.22
CA ASN A 142 -5.56 -7.75 40.64
C ASN A 142 -4.51 -7.16 41.59
N GLN A 143 -3.21 -7.18 41.26
CA GLN A 143 -2.17 -6.53 42.07
C GLN A 143 -2.24 -5.00 41.97
N PHE A 144 -2.57 -4.45 40.80
CA PHE A 144 -2.79 -3.01 40.64
C PHE A 144 -4.03 -2.53 41.43
N LEU A 145 -5.12 -3.31 41.37
CA LEU A 145 -6.34 -3.03 42.13
C LEU A 145 -6.15 -3.25 43.65
N LEU A 146 -5.39 -4.28 44.06
CA LEU A 146 -5.05 -4.50 45.47
C LEU A 146 -4.12 -3.41 46.01
N GLN A 147 -3.21 -2.87 45.20
CA GLN A 147 -2.31 -1.80 45.62
C GLN A 147 -3.02 -0.44 45.69
N SER A 148 -4.02 -0.22 44.83
CA SER A 148 -4.93 0.93 44.90
C SER A 148 -5.90 0.84 46.09
N ALA A 149 -6.31 -0.37 46.49
CA ALA A 149 -7.16 -0.61 47.65
C ALA A 149 -6.38 -0.66 48.99
N ALA A 150 -5.10 -1.05 48.97
CA ALA A 150 -4.24 -1.12 50.15
C ALA A 150 -3.82 0.27 50.69
N ASP A 151 -3.84 1.30 49.85
CA ASP A 151 -3.62 2.68 50.27
C ASP A 151 -4.87 3.30 50.96
N GLU A 152 -6.03 2.64 50.92
CA GLU A 152 -7.26 3.12 51.59
C GLU A 152 -7.61 2.43 52.92
N VAL A 153 -6.99 1.30 53.30
CA VAL A 153 -7.42 0.56 54.50
C VAL A 153 -6.25 0.01 55.33
N LYS A 154 -5.72 0.85 56.23
CA LYS A 154 -5.23 0.37 57.53
C LYS A 154 -6.46 0.00 58.38
N GLY A 155 -6.81 -1.28 58.41
CA GLY A 155 -7.92 -1.79 59.19
C GLY A 155 -7.88 -3.31 59.31
N ASP A 156 -7.78 -3.76 60.54
CA ASP A 156 -7.49 -5.09 61.08
C ASP A 156 -8.37 -6.28 60.60
N SER A 157 -7.82 -7.48 60.84
CA SER A 157 -8.41 -8.83 60.88
C SER A 157 -8.53 -9.70 59.60
N SER A 158 -7.87 -10.87 59.70
CA SER A 158 -8.03 -12.11 58.92
C SER A 158 -8.97 -13.09 59.69
N PRO A 159 -9.31 -14.33 59.22
CA PRO A 159 -9.29 -14.96 57.88
C PRO A 159 -10.54 -15.87 57.58
N ILE A 160 -10.49 -16.62 56.45
CA ILE A 160 -10.97 -18.02 56.19
C ILE A 160 -12.06 -18.22 55.12
N GLY A 161 -11.77 -19.13 54.17
CA GLY A 161 -12.75 -19.93 53.38
C GLY A 161 -12.37 -20.06 51.89
N ALA A 162 -11.54 -21.01 51.46
CA ALA A 162 -11.83 -22.41 51.12
C ALA A 162 -12.25 -22.64 49.65
N GLU A 163 -11.28 -23.15 48.89
CA GLU A 163 -11.31 -23.99 47.68
C GLU A 163 -12.59 -24.13 46.83
N THR A 164 -12.45 -23.96 45.51
CA THR A 164 -12.93 -24.98 44.54
C THR A 164 -12.13 -24.96 43.24
N ARG A 165 -11.72 -26.16 42.86
CA ARG A 165 -10.96 -26.55 41.67
C ARG A 165 -11.88 -26.61 40.44
N LEU A 166 -11.43 -26.09 39.29
CA LEU A 166 -11.32 -26.82 38.00
C LEU A 166 -10.92 -25.86 36.87
N ASN A 167 -9.75 -26.13 36.31
CA ASN A 167 -9.12 -25.39 35.22
C ASN A 167 -9.84 -25.63 33.88
N SER A 168 -10.66 -24.68 33.45
CA SER A 168 -10.98 -24.48 32.04
C SER A 168 -10.69 -23.02 31.69
N ILE A 169 -9.57 -22.80 30.99
CA ILE A 169 -9.26 -21.50 30.38
C ILE A 169 -10.09 -21.43 29.10
N ASP A 170 -11.20 -20.68 29.16
CA ASP A 170 -11.78 -20.12 27.94
C ASP A 170 -10.73 -19.19 27.34
N VAL A 171 -10.24 -19.54 26.15
CA VAL A 171 -9.43 -18.62 25.35
C VAL A 171 -10.41 -17.59 24.84
N GLN A 172 -10.60 -16.51 25.62
CA GLN A 172 -11.29 -15.31 25.13
C GLN A 172 -10.63 -14.92 23.81
N ALA A 173 -11.45 -14.77 22.77
CA ALA A 173 -11.04 -14.06 21.57
C ALA A 173 -10.37 -12.76 22.04
N VAL A 174 -9.18 -12.47 21.52
CA VAL A 174 -8.60 -11.15 21.68
C VAL A 174 -9.52 -10.22 20.91
N GLU A 175 -10.53 -9.69 21.60
CA GLU A 175 -11.32 -8.57 21.14
C GLU A 175 -10.33 -7.46 20.78
N THR A 176 -10.47 -6.93 19.58
CA THR A 176 -9.94 -5.61 19.26
C THR A 176 -10.42 -4.73 20.40
N LYS A 177 -9.51 -4.23 21.23
CA LYS A 177 -9.89 -3.19 22.18
C LYS A 177 -10.29 -2.00 21.33
N VAL A 178 -11.60 -1.82 21.14
CA VAL A 178 -12.13 -0.49 20.93
C VAL A 178 -11.74 0.24 22.20
N SER A 179 -10.66 1.01 22.12
CA SER A 179 -10.27 1.91 23.19
C SER A 179 -11.52 2.63 23.66
N ASP A 180 -11.78 2.60 24.97
CA ASP A 180 -12.75 3.49 25.59
C ASP A 180 -12.56 4.87 24.96
N PHE A 181 -13.53 5.28 24.16
CA PHE A 181 -13.47 6.55 23.46
C PHE A 181 -13.40 7.60 24.55
N SER A 182 -12.21 8.14 24.78
CA SER A 182 -12.07 9.33 25.58
C SER A 182 -12.96 10.39 24.91
N GLU A 183 -13.86 10.96 25.68
CA GLU A 183 -14.63 12.17 25.34
C GLU A 183 -13.72 13.39 25.07
N SER A 184 -12.40 13.20 24.92
CA SER A 184 -11.43 14.22 24.57
C SER A 184 -11.45 14.54 23.07
N GLY A 185 -12.61 15.01 22.60
CA GLY A 185 -12.83 16.20 21.75
C GLY A 185 -11.83 16.67 20.69
N ILE A 186 -10.92 15.87 20.14
CA ILE A 186 -10.14 16.30 18.97
C ILE A 186 -10.94 15.96 17.71
N GLU A 187 -11.74 16.91 17.26
CA GLU A 187 -12.35 16.89 15.94
C GLU A 187 -11.22 17.03 14.90
N ILE A 188 -10.76 15.91 14.36
CA ILE A 188 -9.71 15.90 13.35
C ILE A 188 -10.32 16.35 12.03
N ASN A 189 -9.88 17.50 11.51
CA ASN A 189 -10.14 17.90 10.14
C ASN A 189 -9.44 16.91 9.17
N LEU A 190 -10.18 15.94 8.63
CA LEU A 190 -9.58 14.82 7.92
C LEU A 190 -8.86 15.22 6.61
N PRO A 191 -9.39 16.09 5.74
CA PRO A 191 -8.64 16.66 4.62
C PRO A 191 -7.29 17.26 5.01
N GLU A 192 -7.30 18.13 6.02
CA GLU A 192 -6.09 18.80 6.53
C GLU A 192 -5.11 17.78 7.13
N TYR A 193 -5.63 16.77 7.84
CA TYR A 193 -4.82 15.68 8.38
C TYR A 193 -4.12 14.89 7.27
N ILE A 194 -4.84 14.52 6.20
CA ILE A 194 -4.26 13.81 5.04
C ILE A 194 -3.17 14.65 4.39
N ALA A 195 -3.39 15.96 4.25
CA ALA A 195 -2.42 16.85 3.64
C ALA A 195 -1.15 17.03 4.50
N LYS A 196 -1.30 17.29 5.80
CA LYS A 196 -0.16 17.43 6.74
C LYS A 196 0.61 16.12 6.93
N ASN A 197 -0.07 14.99 6.75
CA ASN A 197 0.51 13.67 6.86
C ASN A 197 0.48 12.98 5.50
N LEU A 198 1.09 13.60 4.49
CA LEU A 198 1.10 13.06 3.14
C LEU A 198 1.91 11.75 3.08
N TYR A 199 1.22 10.66 2.79
CA TYR A 199 1.75 9.31 2.60
C TYR A 199 0.94 8.62 1.51
N SER A 200 1.33 7.43 1.07
CA SER A 200 0.45 6.62 0.22
C SER A 200 -0.78 6.16 1.03
N TYR A 201 -1.98 6.40 0.50
CA TYR A 201 -3.26 6.09 1.16
C TYR A 201 -4.09 5.07 0.39
N ALA A 202 -4.77 4.19 1.13
CA ALA A 202 -5.86 3.37 0.61
C ALA A 202 -7.17 3.91 1.22
N ILE A 203 -8.00 4.54 0.39
CA ILE A 203 -9.24 5.24 0.80
C ILE A 203 -10.43 4.44 0.28
N ILE A 204 -11.08 3.71 1.19
CA ILE A 204 -12.11 2.73 0.85
C ILE A 204 -13.46 3.13 1.45
N GLY A 205 -14.53 2.69 0.80
CA GLY A 205 -15.89 2.85 1.29
C GLY A 205 -16.89 2.56 0.18
N ALA A 206 -18.11 2.18 0.55
CA ALA A 206 -19.15 1.85 -0.42
C ALA A 206 -19.48 3.02 -1.39
N SER A 207 -20.18 2.73 -2.48
CA SER A 207 -20.64 3.78 -3.40
C SER A 207 -21.45 4.86 -2.65
N GLY A 208 -21.18 6.11 -3.00
CA GLY A 208 -21.74 7.29 -2.34
C GLY A 208 -21.15 7.61 -0.95
N SER A 209 -20.30 6.79 -0.35
CA SER A 209 -19.79 7.03 1.03
C SER A 209 -19.12 8.39 1.26
N GLY A 210 -18.80 9.14 0.20
CA GLY A 210 -18.18 10.45 0.27
C GLY A 210 -16.68 10.42 0.01
N LYS A 211 -16.13 9.32 -0.53
CA LYS A 211 -14.68 9.21 -0.86
C LYS A 211 -14.19 10.32 -1.78
N GLY A 212 -14.83 10.49 -2.95
CA GLY A 212 -14.46 11.53 -3.91
C GLY A 212 -14.58 12.93 -3.30
N PHE A 213 -15.57 13.12 -2.42
CA PHE A 213 -15.76 14.36 -1.69
C PHE A 213 -14.61 14.65 -0.72
N LEU A 214 -14.32 13.71 0.19
CA LEU A 214 -13.19 13.79 1.11
C LEU A 214 -11.87 14.03 0.36
N LEU A 215 -11.65 13.27 -0.71
CA LEU A 215 -10.42 13.36 -1.48
C LEU A 215 -10.28 14.68 -2.23
N SER A 216 -11.37 15.22 -2.78
CA SER A 216 -11.35 16.52 -3.46
C SER A 216 -10.94 17.68 -2.54
N HIS A 217 -11.34 17.62 -1.27
CA HIS A 217 -10.88 18.56 -0.24
C HIS A 217 -9.43 18.29 0.14
N ALA A 218 -9.08 17.03 0.41
CA ALA A 218 -7.71 16.67 0.78
C ALA A 218 -6.68 17.08 -0.28
N VAL A 219 -7.00 16.92 -1.56
CA VAL A 219 -6.13 17.31 -2.68
C VAL A 219 -5.93 18.84 -2.73
N ARG A 220 -6.96 19.64 -2.41
CA ARG A 220 -6.82 21.10 -2.32
C ARG A 220 -5.95 21.51 -1.14
N GLU A 221 -6.13 20.88 0.01
CA GLU A 221 -5.26 21.08 1.17
C GLU A 221 -3.81 20.68 0.86
N ILE A 222 -3.60 19.57 0.14
CA ILE A 222 -2.28 19.14 -0.34
C ILE A 222 -1.68 20.21 -1.25
N LYS A 223 -2.44 20.73 -2.22
CA LYS A 223 -1.96 21.78 -3.13
C LYS A 223 -1.68 23.10 -2.40
N ALA A 224 -2.41 23.42 -1.35
CA ALA A 224 -2.15 24.60 -0.53
C ALA A 224 -0.84 24.46 0.27
N LEU A 225 -0.56 23.27 0.80
CA LEU A 225 0.67 22.99 1.58
C LEU A 225 1.89 22.72 0.70
N PHE A 226 1.69 22.10 -0.47
CA PHE A 226 2.73 21.69 -1.42
C PHE A 226 2.36 22.17 -2.85
N PRO A 227 2.48 23.47 -3.15
CA PRO A 227 2.06 24.02 -4.45
C PRO A 227 2.77 23.39 -5.66
N ASP A 228 4.03 22.99 -5.47
CA ASP A 228 4.89 22.42 -6.53
C ASP A 228 4.64 20.92 -6.75
N LEU A 229 3.99 20.23 -5.80
CA LEU A 229 3.72 18.81 -5.89
C LEU A 229 2.76 18.54 -7.06
N LYS A 230 3.16 17.67 -7.98
CA LYS A 230 2.37 17.34 -9.17
C LYS A 230 1.41 16.20 -8.94
N ILE A 231 0.15 16.38 -9.34
CA ILE A 231 -0.91 15.41 -9.10
C ILE A 231 -1.41 14.85 -10.43
N VAL A 232 -1.28 13.53 -10.57
CA VAL A 232 -1.84 12.74 -11.68
C VAL A 232 -3.08 12.02 -11.15
N LEU A 233 -4.22 12.24 -11.78
CA LEU A 233 -5.48 11.57 -11.44
C LEU A 233 -5.92 10.68 -12.60
N LEU A 234 -6.12 9.40 -12.30
CA LEU A 234 -6.74 8.44 -13.19
C LEU A 234 -8.22 8.32 -12.83
N ASP A 235 -9.09 8.96 -13.61
CA ASP A 235 -10.54 8.94 -13.46
C ASP A 235 -11.16 8.09 -14.58
N PRO A 236 -11.58 6.84 -14.28
CA PRO A 236 -12.09 5.93 -15.31
C PRO A 236 -13.56 6.16 -15.69
N LYS A 237 -14.24 7.14 -15.08
CA LYS A 237 -15.68 7.39 -15.29
C LYS A 237 -15.94 8.58 -16.20
N ASN A 238 -15.07 9.59 -16.16
CA ASN A 238 -15.28 10.86 -16.86
C ASN A 238 -16.71 11.41 -16.63
N ASP A 239 -17.22 11.31 -15.39
CA ASP A 239 -18.58 11.73 -15.06
C ASP A 239 -18.63 13.26 -14.94
N PRO A 240 -19.39 13.98 -15.80
CA PRO A 240 -19.47 15.44 -15.73
C PRO A 240 -19.99 15.95 -14.38
N ARG A 241 -20.76 15.14 -13.63
CA ARG A 241 -21.26 15.50 -12.30
C ARG A 241 -20.16 15.58 -11.25
N GLU A 242 -19.04 14.90 -11.46
CA GLU A 242 -17.90 14.83 -10.55
C GLU A 242 -16.78 15.79 -10.96
N SER A 243 -16.94 16.51 -12.08
CA SER A 243 -15.90 17.38 -12.63
C SER A 243 -15.43 18.49 -11.68
N GLY A 244 -16.35 19.08 -10.91
CA GLY A 244 -16.03 20.12 -9.91
C GLY A 244 -15.12 19.62 -8.78
N TYR A 245 -15.10 18.31 -8.50
CA TYR A 245 -14.19 17.76 -7.48
C TYR A 245 -12.72 17.97 -7.84
N TRP A 246 -12.37 17.96 -9.12
CA TRP A 246 -10.99 17.91 -9.57
C TRP A 246 -10.50 19.24 -10.15
N GLN A 247 -11.43 20.11 -10.56
CA GLN A 247 -11.11 21.38 -11.19
C GLN A 247 -10.25 22.28 -10.30
N GLY A 248 -9.13 22.75 -10.88
CA GLY A 248 -8.18 23.65 -10.23
C GLY A 248 -7.21 23.00 -9.24
N ALA A 249 -7.32 21.69 -8.99
CA ALA A 249 -6.50 21.00 -7.98
C ALA A 249 -5.62 19.87 -8.56
N ILE A 250 -5.87 19.44 -9.80
CA ILE A 250 -5.14 18.36 -10.48
C ILE A 250 -4.31 18.92 -11.63
N ASP A 251 -3.03 18.54 -11.73
CA ASP A 251 -2.16 18.95 -12.85
C ASP A 251 -2.40 18.09 -14.10
N PHE A 252 -2.51 16.77 -13.93
CA PHE A 252 -2.73 15.82 -15.02
C PHE A 252 -3.99 15.00 -14.74
N TRP A 253 -5.12 15.46 -15.27
CA TRP A 253 -6.40 14.75 -15.12
C TRP A 253 -6.64 13.85 -16.33
N MET A 254 -6.30 12.58 -16.17
CA MET A 254 -6.51 11.55 -17.18
C MET A 254 -7.92 10.99 -17.03
N LYS A 255 -8.79 11.43 -17.94
CA LYS A 255 -10.18 10.99 -18.03
C LYS A 255 -10.26 9.76 -18.91
N GLY A 256 -11.01 8.76 -18.46
CA GLY A 256 -11.34 7.57 -19.22
C GLY A 256 -12.83 7.30 -19.18
N ASP A 257 -13.30 6.44 -20.07
CA ASP A 257 -14.66 5.92 -20.07
C ASP A 257 -14.58 4.40 -20.10
N PHE A 258 -14.35 3.81 -18.93
CA PHE A 258 -14.17 2.38 -18.79
C PHE A 258 -15.41 1.58 -19.19
N LEU A 259 -16.59 2.19 -19.31
CA LEU A 259 -17.77 1.47 -19.80
C LEU A 259 -17.71 1.28 -21.32
N ASN A 260 -17.18 2.28 -22.04
CA ASN A 260 -17.14 2.27 -23.49
C ASN A 260 -15.78 1.86 -24.09
N MET A 261 -14.71 1.83 -23.29
CA MET A 261 -13.39 1.35 -23.71
C MET A 261 -13.31 -0.18 -23.79
N SER A 262 -12.67 -0.68 -24.84
CA SER A 262 -12.23 -2.06 -24.98
C SER A 262 -11.17 -2.44 -23.94
N GLY A 263 -10.89 -3.74 -23.80
CA GLY A 263 -9.88 -4.21 -22.85
C GLY A 263 -8.46 -3.70 -23.15
N ALA A 264 -8.10 -3.59 -24.43
CA ALA A 264 -6.79 -3.09 -24.85
C ALA A 264 -6.66 -1.59 -24.53
N GLU A 265 -7.68 -0.80 -24.86
CA GLU A 265 -7.72 0.64 -24.57
C GLU A 265 -7.64 0.92 -23.06
N LYS A 266 -8.32 0.13 -22.22
CA LYS A 266 -8.21 0.22 -20.76
C LYS A 266 -6.78 -0.04 -20.29
N SER A 267 -6.15 -1.09 -20.80
CA SER A 267 -4.78 -1.45 -20.41
C SER A 267 -3.78 -0.36 -20.82
N GLU A 268 -3.90 0.17 -22.04
CA GLU A 268 -3.07 1.26 -22.52
C GLU A 268 -3.29 2.56 -21.74
N TRP A 269 -4.54 2.91 -21.45
CA TRP A 269 -4.87 4.08 -20.64
C TRP A 269 -4.26 4.02 -19.23
N ILE A 270 -4.30 2.86 -18.57
CA ILE A 270 -3.64 2.67 -17.27
C ILE A 270 -2.12 2.83 -17.39
N ARG A 271 -1.49 2.26 -18.43
CA ARG A 271 -0.05 2.40 -18.67
C ARG A 271 0.34 3.86 -18.88
N ASN A 272 -0.36 4.57 -19.76
CA ASN A 272 -0.12 5.98 -20.03
C ASN A 272 -0.25 6.84 -18.76
N GLY A 273 -1.18 6.49 -17.87
CA GLY A 273 -1.32 7.09 -16.54
C GLY A 273 -0.10 6.95 -15.65
N ILE A 274 0.40 5.72 -15.56
CA ILE A 274 1.58 5.41 -14.76
C ILE A 274 2.85 6.02 -15.39
N GLU A 275 2.97 5.98 -16.72
CA GLU A 275 4.09 6.57 -17.46
C GLU A 275 4.13 8.10 -17.30
N THR A 276 2.98 8.78 -17.42
CA THR A 276 2.86 10.22 -17.14
C THR A 276 3.37 10.54 -15.74
N TYR A 277 2.92 9.77 -14.74
CA TYR A 277 3.43 9.93 -13.38
C TYR A 277 4.93 9.67 -13.28
N GLN A 278 5.47 8.64 -13.93
CA GLN A 278 6.89 8.30 -13.86
C GLN A 278 7.80 9.36 -14.48
N GLN A 279 7.36 10.02 -15.56
CA GLN A 279 8.11 11.06 -16.26
C GLN A 279 8.23 12.38 -15.47
N ILE A 280 7.31 12.65 -14.55
CA ILE A 280 7.37 13.84 -13.69
C ILE A 280 8.62 13.79 -12.79
N GLN A 281 9.39 14.88 -12.79
CA GLN A 281 10.51 15.09 -11.87
C GLN A 281 10.02 15.74 -10.57
N GLY A 282 10.66 15.42 -9.44
CA GLY A 282 10.31 15.98 -8.14
C GLY A 282 9.11 15.30 -7.46
N GLU A 283 8.49 16.02 -6.53
CA GLU A 283 7.41 15.51 -5.67
C GLU A 283 6.11 15.32 -6.45
N LYS A 284 5.46 14.18 -6.24
CA LYS A 284 4.30 13.80 -7.03
C LYS A 284 3.38 12.83 -6.33
N LEU A 285 2.11 12.90 -6.72
CA LEU A 285 1.04 12.04 -6.24
C LEU A 285 0.28 11.44 -7.44
N LEU A 286 0.17 10.12 -7.47
CA LEU A 286 -0.73 9.40 -8.38
C LEU A 286 -1.98 8.97 -7.64
N ILE A 287 -3.15 9.31 -8.19
CA ILE A 287 -4.45 8.93 -7.64
C ILE A 287 -5.13 7.97 -8.60
N PHE A 288 -5.40 6.75 -8.13
CA PHE A 288 -6.30 5.82 -8.80
C PHE A 288 -7.71 6.05 -8.25
N ASP A 289 -8.53 6.86 -8.94
CA ASP A 289 -9.95 6.93 -8.61
C ASP A 289 -10.68 5.70 -9.15
N GLU A 290 -11.62 5.19 -8.37
CA GLU A 290 -12.26 3.91 -8.63
C GLU A 290 -11.26 2.76 -8.90
N ALA A 291 -10.21 2.68 -8.09
CA ALA A 291 -9.16 1.67 -8.16
C ALA A 291 -9.73 0.25 -8.25
N THR A 292 -10.86 -0.05 -7.60
CA THR A 292 -11.49 -1.38 -7.68
C THR A 292 -11.79 -1.79 -9.13
N ALA A 293 -12.33 -0.87 -9.96
CA ALA A 293 -12.63 -1.17 -11.36
C ALA A 293 -11.35 -1.34 -12.19
N GLN A 294 -10.37 -0.48 -11.97
CA GLN A 294 -9.09 -0.52 -12.68
C GLN A 294 -8.33 -1.83 -12.40
N PHE A 295 -8.21 -2.21 -11.13
CA PHE A 295 -7.54 -3.45 -10.74
C PHE A 295 -8.33 -4.71 -11.11
N SER A 296 -9.67 -4.66 -11.11
CA SER A 296 -10.49 -5.76 -11.63
C SER A 296 -10.22 -6.03 -13.11
N HIS A 297 -10.06 -4.98 -13.93
CA HIS A 297 -9.62 -5.11 -15.32
C HIS A 297 -8.21 -5.73 -15.41
N MET A 298 -7.26 -5.21 -14.62
CA MET A 298 -5.88 -5.73 -14.59
C MET A 298 -5.80 -7.19 -14.16
N ASN A 299 -6.73 -7.71 -13.35
CA ASN A 299 -6.77 -9.15 -13.04
C ASN A 299 -6.96 -10.03 -14.28
N GLY A 300 -7.60 -9.50 -15.34
CA GLY A 300 -7.68 -10.13 -16.66
C GLY A 300 -6.41 -10.00 -17.50
N ASP A 301 -5.59 -8.96 -17.25
CA ASP A 301 -4.31 -8.68 -17.91
C ASP A 301 -3.14 -8.87 -16.92
N ARG A 302 -2.72 -10.13 -16.74
CA ARG A 302 -1.71 -10.51 -15.75
C ARG A 302 -0.38 -9.78 -15.92
N ALA A 303 -0.01 -9.42 -17.15
CA ALA A 303 1.23 -8.70 -17.41
C ALA A 303 1.13 -7.28 -16.85
N LEU A 304 0.08 -6.55 -17.20
CA LEU A 304 -0.19 -5.22 -16.65
C LEU A 304 -0.28 -5.24 -15.13
N LEU A 305 -1.03 -6.19 -14.55
CA LEU A 305 -1.14 -6.30 -13.09
C LEU A 305 0.22 -6.49 -12.41
N GLN A 306 1.10 -7.32 -13.00
CA GLN A 306 2.43 -7.55 -12.45
C GLN A 306 3.32 -6.30 -12.54
N ASP A 307 3.21 -5.55 -13.64
CA ASP A 307 3.92 -4.27 -13.81
C ASP A 307 3.45 -3.26 -12.77
N VAL A 308 2.13 -3.09 -12.60
CA VAL A 308 1.55 -2.17 -11.61
C VAL A 308 1.93 -2.58 -10.19
N LYS A 309 1.90 -3.87 -9.86
CA LYS A 309 2.36 -4.36 -8.54
C LYS A 309 3.82 -4.04 -8.29
N SER A 310 4.67 -4.20 -9.29
CA SER A 310 6.10 -3.91 -9.19
C SER A 310 6.32 -2.41 -8.97
N PHE A 311 5.58 -1.57 -9.69
CA PHE A 311 5.55 -0.14 -9.51
C PHE A 311 5.10 0.26 -8.08
N LEU A 312 3.96 -0.25 -7.60
CA LEU A 312 3.46 0.04 -6.26
C LEU A 312 4.43 -0.44 -5.17
N THR A 313 5.09 -1.58 -5.37
CA THR A 313 6.12 -2.08 -4.46
C THR A 313 7.33 -1.13 -4.40
N GLY A 314 7.74 -0.58 -5.55
CA GLY A 314 8.79 0.43 -5.62
C GLY A 314 8.44 1.70 -4.85
N ILE A 315 7.19 2.17 -4.98
CA ILE A 315 6.66 3.30 -4.20
C ILE A 315 6.61 2.97 -2.70
N ALA A 316 6.15 1.78 -2.31
CA ALA A 316 6.11 1.37 -0.92
C ALA A 316 7.52 1.33 -0.27
N SER A 317 8.53 0.91 -1.03
CA SER A 317 9.90 0.79 -0.54
C SER A 317 10.69 2.10 -0.54
N SER A 318 10.43 3.01 -1.50
CA SER A 318 11.30 4.17 -1.75
C SER A 318 10.56 5.46 -2.07
N GLY A 319 9.23 5.42 -2.14
CA GLY A 319 8.39 6.54 -2.51
C GLY A 319 8.41 7.65 -1.45
N ASN A 320 8.27 7.29 -0.17
CA ASN A 320 8.26 8.28 0.91
C ASN A 320 9.57 9.07 1.02
N SER A 321 10.74 8.46 0.73
CA SER A 321 12.01 9.18 0.77
C SER A 321 12.23 10.09 -0.45
N ARG A 322 11.41 9.91 -1.49
CA ARG A 322 11.44 10.71 -2.73
C ARG A 322 10.20 11.59 -2.88
N ASN A 323 9.35 11.70 -1.84
CA ASN A 323 8.08 12.42 -1.86
C ASN A 323 7.18 12.01 -3.06
N ASN A 324 7.15 10.70 -3.32
CA ASN A 324 6.37 10.05 -4.36
C ASN A 324 5.27 9.22 -3.71
N PHE A 325 4.02 9.58 -3.96
CA PHE A 325 2.87 9.03 -3.25
C PHE A 325 1.87 8.38 -4.21
N VAL A 326 1.15 7.38 -3.72
CA VAL A 326 0.04 6.76 -4.46
C VAL A 326 -1.19 6.68 -3.57
N PHE A 327 -2.33 7.17 -4.08
CA PHE A 327 -3.63 6.99 -3.45
C PHE A 327 -4.45 5.98 -4.24
N LEU A 328 -4.95 4.95 -3.53
CA LEU A 328 -5.86 3.95 -4.07
C LEU A 328 -7.26 4.23 -3.52
N VAL A 329 -8.20 4.63 -4.37
CA VAL A 329 -9.54 5.02 -3.95
C VAL A 329 -10.54 4.00 -4.48
N GLY A 330 -11.18 3.23 -3.61
CA GLY A 330 -11.94 2.07 -4.05
C GLY A 330 -13.20 1.80 -3.24
N HIS A 331 -13.96 0.80 -3.67
CA HIS A 331 -15.23 0.41 -3.06
C HIS A 331 -15.11 -0.71 -2.06
N THR A 332 -14.22 -1.66 -2.34
CA THR A 332 -14.07 -2.90 -1.58
C THR A 332 -12.85 -2.83 -0.66
N PRO A 333 -12.95 -3.31 0.58
CA PRO A 333 -11.79 -3.51 1.45
C PRO A 333 -11.07 -4.85 1.17
N ASN A 334 -11.61 -5.70 0.28
CA ASN A 334 -11.02 -6.99 -0.04
C ASN A 334 -9.78 -6.83 -0.93
N LEU A 335 -8.64 -7.27 -0.42
CA LEU A 335 -7.35 -7.18 -1.14
C LEU A 335 -7.32 -8.00 -2.43
N GLY A 336 -8.09 -9.10 -2.47
CA GLY A 336 -8.21 -9.96 -3.64
C GLY A 336 -8.75 -9.22 -4.86
N ASP A 337 -9.65 -8.25 -4.65
CA ASP A 337 -10.24 -7.47 -5.74
C ASP A 337 -9.22 -6.53 -6.40
N TYR A 338 -8.20 -6.11 -5.64
CA TYR A 338 -7.05 -5.37 -6.18
C TYR A 338 -5.93 -6.29 -6.68
N GLY A 339 -6.05 -7.61 -6.45
CA GLY A 339 -4.98 -8.56 -6.71
C GLY A 339 -3.70 -8.33 -5.88
N ILE A 340 -3.68 -7.41 -4.91
CA ILE A 340 -2.49 -7.03 -4.13
C ILE A 340 -2.35 -7.88 -2.85
N SER A 341 -1.12 -8.04 -2.37
CA SER A 341 -0.84 -8.78 -1.14
C SER A 341 -1.18 -7.96 0.11
N SER A 342 -1.41 -8.65 1.23
CA SER A 342 -1.55 -8.01 2.55
C SER A 342 -0.32 -7.19 2.95
N GLY A 343 0.87 -7.68 2.59
CA GLY A 343 2.12 -6.95 2.78
C GLY A 343 2.13 -5.63 2.00
N MET A 344 1.71 -5.63 0.74
CA MET A 344 1.62 -4.39 -0.05
C MET A 344 0.61 -3.42 0.56
N MET A 345 -0.59 -3.88 0.93
CA MET A 345 -1.59 -3.00 1.56
C MET A 345 -1.10 -2.42 2.90
N SER A 346 -0.25 -3.13 3.64
CA SER A 346 0.30 -2.61 4.90
C SER A 346 1.20 -1.38 4.74
N SER A 347 1.71 -1.14 3.52
CA SER A 347 2.47 0.07 3.19
C SER A 347 1.60 1.31 2.96
N PHE A 348 0.29 1.13 2.79
CA PHE A 348 -0.67 2.22 2.64
C PHE A 348 -1.29 2.57 3.99
N ARG A 349 -1.40 3.88 4.26
CA ARG A 349 -2.27 4.35 5.34
C ARG A 349 -3.72 4.12 4.96
N LYS A 350 -4.47 3.54 5.88
CA LYS A 350 -5.83 3.07 5.61
C LYS A 350 -6.85 4.10 6.06
N ILE A 351 -7.79 4.43 5.19
CA ILE A 351 -8.99 5.20 5.52
C ILE A 351 -10.19 4.39 5.05
N TYR A 352 -11.16 4.17 5.93
CA TYR A 352 -12.44 3.57 5.55
C TYR A 352 -13.59 4.49 5.93
N ILE A 353 -14.51 4.75 5.00
CA ILE A 353 -15.71 5.56 5.25
C ILE A 353 -16.95 4.66 5.32
N ALA A 354 -17.53 4.56 6.51
CA ALA A 354 -18.76 3.84 6.80
C ALA A 354 -19.97 4.77 6.79
N ARG A 355 -21.10 4.26 6.31
CA ARG A 355 -22.41 4.95 6.35
C ARG A 355 -23.31 4.25 7.37
N ASN A 356 -24.05 5.03 8.15
CA ASN A 356 -25.00 4.50 9.14
C ASN A 356 -26.06 3.57 8.54
N ASN A 357 -26.49 3.84 7.30
CA ASN A 357 -27.51 3.08 6.59
C ASN A 357 -26.97 1.86 5.82
N ASN A 358 -25.68 1.56 5.92
CA ASN A 358 -25.06 0.41 5.26
C ASN A 358 -24.29 -0.47 6.27
N VAL A 359 -25.03 -1.02 7.23
CA VAL A 359 -24.51 -1.90 8.28
C VAL A 359 -23.83 -3.13 7.69
N GLU A 360 -24.35 -3.66 6.58
CA GLU A 360 -23.79 -4.83 5.92
C GLU A 360 -22.36 -4.58 5.40
N ALA A 361 -22.09 -3.40 4.83
CA ALA A 361 -20.73 -3.04 4.41
C ALA A 361 -19.75 -2.96 5.60
N ILE A 362 -20.23 -2.55 6.79
CA ILE A 362 -19.43 -2.53 8.03
C ILE A 362 -19.13 -3.96 8.50
N LYS A 363 -20.13 -4.85 8.46
CA LYS A 363 -19.94 -6.27 8.77
C LYS A 363 -18.94 -6.94 7.80
N GLN A 364 -19.06 -6.64 6.51
CA GLN A 364 -18.14 -7.15 5.50
C GLN A 364 -16.72 -6.63 5.69
N LEU A 365 -16.56 -5.36 6.06
CA LEU A 365 -15.25 -4.81 6.43
C LEU A 365 -14.60 -5.59 7.57
N GLY A 366 -15.38 -5.95 8.61
CA GLY A 366 -14.91 -6.77 9.71
C GLY A 366 -14.39 -8.13 9.27
N ASN A 367 -14.84 -8.69 8.15
CA ASN A 367 -14.29 -9.95 7.64
C ASN A 367 -12.93 -9.78 6.93
N THR A 368 -12.38 -8.57 6.87
CA THR A 368 -11.12 -8.26 6.19
C THR A 368 -10.02 -7.90 7.18
N VAL A 369 -8.77 -8.03 6.72
CA VAL A 369 -7.59 -7.55 7.47
C VAL A 369 -7.38 -6.03 7.35
N PHE A 370 -8.32 -5.31 6.74
CA PHE A 370 -8.19 -3.87 6.50
C PHE A 370 -8.16 -3.12 7.85
N CYS A 371 -9.10 -3.39 8.75
CA CYS A 371 -9.20 -2.75 10.07
C CYS A 371 -8.87 -3.70 11.24
N GLY A 372 -7.91 -4.62 11.06
CA GLY A 372 -7.44 -5.49 12.15
C GLY A 372 -8.18 -6.83 12.31
N GLY A 373 -9.27 -7.08 11.59
CA GLY A 373 -9.93 -8.39 11.54
C GLY A 373 -11.40 -8.36 11.96
N LYS A 374 -11.90 -9.52 12.42
CA LYS A 374 -13.32 -9.82 12.68
C LYS A 374 -13.96 -8.82 13.64
N PHE A 375 -14.97 -8.11 13.15
CA PHE A 375 -15.86 -7.32 13.98
C PHE A 375 -16.98 -8.18 14.58
N GLY A 376 -17.13 -8.12 15.90
CA GLY A 376 -18.31 -8.55 16.63
C GLY A 376 -19.47 -7.58 16.48
N GLU A 377 -20.63 -7.98 17.02
CA GLU A 377 -21.85 -7.18 16.95
C GLU A 377 -21.72 -5.83 17.69
N ASP A 378 -21.02 -5.83 18.83
CA ASP A 378 -20.78 -4.60 19.61
C ASP A 378 -19.93 -3.59 18.85
N GLU A 379 -18.86 -4.03 18.18
CA GLU A 379 -18.01 -3.16 17.36
C GLU A 379 -18.82 -2.54 16.20
N VAL A 380 -19.64 -3.34 15.51
CA VAL A 380 -20.53 -2.85 14.45
C VAL A 380 -21.50 -1.80 15.00
N ASN A 381 -22.14 -2.08 16.14
CA ASN A 381 -23.07 -1.16 16.79
C ASN A 381 -22.40 0.13 17.24
N GLN A 382 -21.16 0.06 17.72
CA GLN A 382 -20.36 1.23 18.08
C GLN A 382 -20.02 2.09 16.86
N ILE A 383 -19.60 1.50 15.75
CA ILE A 383 -19.32 2.22 14.50
C ILE A 383 -20.58 2.93 14.00
N VAL A 384 -21.73 2.25 14.06
CA VAL A 384 -23.04 2.85 13.72
C VAL A 384 -23.35 4.01 14.66
N LYS A 385 -23.15 3.85 15.98
CA LYS A 385 -23.36 4.93 16.96
C LYS A 385 -22.44 6.13 16.68
N ILE A 386 -21.18 5.91 16.30
CA ILE A 386 -20.25 6.97 15.90
C ILE A 386 -20.76 7.69 14.65
N SER A 387 -21.24 6.94 13.65
CA SER A 387 -21.77 7.53 12.41
C SER A 387 -23.02 8.40 12.65
N HIS A 388 -23.81 8.13 13.69
CA HIS A 388 -24.93 8.99 14.10
C HIS A 388 -24.50 10.29 14.79
N LYS A 389 -23.26 10.41 15.26
CA LYS A 389 -22.72 11.67 15.78
C LYS A 389 -22.31 12.65 14.66
N SER A 390 -22.23 12.18 13.41
CA SER A 390 -21.92 12.99 12.24
C SER A 390 -23.19 13.56 11.63
N ASP A 391 -23.16 14.85 11.26
CA ASP A 391 -24.26 15.56 10.57
C ASP A 391 -24.65 14.91 9.23
N ILE A 392 -23.74 14.13 8.63
CA ILE A 392 -23.93 13.46 7.33
C ILE A 392 -24.08 11.94 7.49
N GLY A 393 -24.22 11.44 8.71
CA GLY A 393 -24.50 10.04 9.00
C GLY A 393 -23.33 9.09 8.68
N ARG A 394 -22.08 9.54 8.81
CA ARG A 394 -20.88 8.80 8.41
C ARG A 394 -19.87 8.69 9.54
N ALA A 395 -19.24 7.52 9.63
CA ALA A 395 -18.06 7.30 10.45
C ALA A 395 -16.86 7.05 9.55
N VAL A 396 -15.68 7.43 10.01
CA VAL A 396 -14.43 7.19 9.32
C VAL A 396 -13.45 6.47 10.24
N TYR A 397 -12.84 5.41 9.73
CA TYR A 397 -11.71 4.74 10.36
C TYR A 397 -10.41 5.34 9.82
N LEU A 398 -9.51 5.67 10.73
CA LEU A 398 -8.17 6.17 10.41
C LEU A 398 -7.13 5.17 10.92
N GLY A 399 -6.46 4.48 10.01
CA GLY A 399 -5.51 3.41 10.34
C GLY A 399 -4.20 3.87 10.99
N SER A 400 -3.87 5.17 10.93
CA SER A 400 -2.68 5.71 11.63
C SER A 400 -2.89 5.83 13.14
N THR A 401 -4.14 6.00 13.57
CA THR A 401 -4.54 6.07 14.99
C THR A 401 -5.31 4.83 15.43
N ASP A 402 -5.60 3.92 14.49
CA ASP A 402 -6.44 2.73 14.67
C ASP A 402 -7.80 3.06 15.32
N SER A 403 -8.40 4.19 14.91
CA SER A 403 -9.58 4.73 15.58
C SER A 403 -10.69 5.08 14.59
N TRP A 404 -11.93 4.90 15.03
CA TRP A 404 -13.12 5.43 14.36
C TRP A 404 -13.42 6.86 14.81
N MET A 405 -14.04 7.68 13.98
CA MET A 405 -14.48 9.03 14.36
C MET A 405 -15.67 9.45 13.50
N PRO A 406 -16.54 10.36 13.96
CA PRO A 406 -17.58 10.93 13.10
C PRO A 406 -16.92 11.69 11.94
N LEU A 407 -17.42 11.49 10.72
CA LEU A 407 -16.92 12.25 9.58
C LEU A 407 -17.56 13.65 9.57
N GLN A 408 -16.72 14.68 9.52
CA GLN A 408 -17.17 16.07 9.44
C GLN A 408 -17.97 16.35 8.15
N LYS A 409 -18.87 17.31 8.19
CA LYS A 409 -19.54 17.83 6.99
C LYS A 409 -18.56 18.73 6.23
N LEU A 410 -18.38 18.48 4.93
CA LEU A 410 -17.52 19.28 4.07
C LEU A 410 -18.35 20.13 3.11
N GLU A 411 -17.77 21.22 2.61
CA GLU A 411 -18.41 22.08 1.60
C GLU A 411 -18.60 21.33 0.27
N ASN A 412 -19.72 21.58 -0.41
CA ASN A 412 -19.98 20.93 -1.70
C ASN A 412 -19.24 21.59 -2.86
N LEU A 413 -18.28 20.85 -3.42
CA LEU A 413 -17.44 21.28 -4.55
C LEU A 413 -17.94 20.78 -5.91
N SER A 414 -19.06 20.05 -5.99
CA SER A 414 -19.63 19.58 -7.27
C SER A 414 -20.94 20.29 -7.62
N GLY A 415 -21.36 20.17 -8.88
CA GLY A 415 -22.70 20.59 -9.29
C GLY A 415 -23.85 19.76 -8.67
N TYR A 416 -23.54 18.66 -7.98
CA TYR A 416 -24.53 17.76 -7.39
C TYR A 416 -24.19 17.38 -5.94
N ASN A 417 -24.90 17.97 -4.97
CA ASN A 417 -24.70 17.69 -3.57
C ASN A 417 -25.34 16.33 -3.20
N ARG A 418 -24.49 15.30 -3.11
CA ARG A 418 -24.89 13.92 -2.76
C ARG A 418 -25.40 13.75 -1.32
N ASP A 419 -25.05 14.66 -0.41
CA ASP A 419 -25.51 14.60 0.99
C ASP A 419 -26.96 15.09 1.11
N SER A 420 -27.34 16.08 0.31
CA SER A 420 -28.71 16.59 0.19
C SER A 420 -29.55 15.94 -0.92
N GLY A 421 -28.90 15.24 -1.86
CA GLY A 421 -29.56 14.69 -3.05
C GLY A 421 -30.05 15.75 -4.05
N SER A 422 -29.40 16.93 -4.11
CA SER A 422 -29.86 18.05 -4.92
C SER A 422 -28.76 18.64 -5.81
N PHE A 423 -29.13 19.20 -6.96
CA PHE A 423 -28.21 19.99 -7.77
C PHE A 423 -27.96 21.33 -7.08
N VAL A 424 -26.70 21.69 -6.88
CA VAL A 424 -26.32 23.00 -6.34
C VAL A 424 -26.11 23.90 -7.55
N GLY A 425 -26.74 25.08 -7.51
CA GLY A 425 -26.98 26.01 -8.61
C GLY A 425 -26.10 25.81 -9.83
N HIS A 426 -26.73 25.60 -11.00
CA HIS A 426 -26.06 25.40 -12.28
C HIS A 426 -24.73 26.16 -12.34
N PRO A 427 -23.57 25.47 -12.36
CA PRO A 427 -22.52 26.01 -13.18
C PRO A 427 -23.18 26.09 -14.55
N ARG A 428 -23.35 27.31 -15.07
CA ARG A 428 -23.40 27.44 -16.52
C ARG A 428 -22.30 26.53 -17.01
N TYR A 429 -22.63 25.55 -17.84
CA TYR A 429 -21.66 25.01 -18.77
C TYR A 429 -21.12 26.24 -19.48
N VAL A 430 -20.03 26.80 -18.99
CA VAL A 430 -19.19 27.62 -19.83
C VAL A 430 -18.52 26.54 -20.66
N GLN A 431 -19.08 26.33 -21.86
CA GLN A 431 -18.22 25.99 -22.99
C GLN A 431 -17.23 27.15 -23.09
N ASP A 432 -16.18 27.08 -22.29
CA ASP A 432 -14.88 27.59 -22.68
C ASP A 432 -14.38 26.47 -23.62
N ASP A 433 -14.27 26.60 -24.95
CA ASP A 433 -13.82 27.73 -25.77
C ASP A 433 -12.74 28.57 -25.08
N ILE A 434 -11.89 27.88 -24.32
CA ILE A 434 -10.52 28.30 -24.07
C ILE A 434 -9.66 27.25 -24.76
N GLU A 435 -9.15 27.65 -25.92
CA GLU A 435 -7.88 27.19 -26.45
C GLU A 435 -6.83 27.38 -25.34
N THR A 436 -6.72 26.41 -24.44
CA THR A 436 -5.58 26.35 -23.52
C THR A 436 -4.46 25.70 -24.31
N GLU A 437 -3.54 26.56 -24.75
CA GLU A 437 -2.24 26.26 -25.32
C GLU A 437 -1.67 24.95 -24.78
N SER A 438 -1.75 23.92 -25.60
CA SER A 438 -0.87 22.78 -25.56
C SER A 438 0.56 23.34 -25.67
N ASN A 439 1.26 23.47 -24.55
CA ASN A 439 2.72 23.60 -24.58
C ASN A 439 3.32 22.26 -25.03
N VAL A 440 3.13 21.98 -26.31
CA VAL A 440 4.00 21.12 -27.10
C VAL A 440 5.26 21.94 -27.31
N ILE A 441 6.38 21.46 -26.79
CA ILE A 441 7.69 21.98 -27.16
C ILE A 441 7.90 21.59 -28.63
N THR A 442 7.51 22.49 -29.53
CA THR A 442 7.79 22.38 -30.96
C THR A 442 9.14 23.05 -31.20
N VAL A 443 10.17 22.23 -31.47
CA VAL A 443 11.43 22.70 -32.02
C VAL A 443 11.11 23.27 -33.41
N GLU A 444 11.37 24.57 -33.58
CA GLU A 444 11.21 25.28 -34.85
C GLU A 444 11.94 24.54 -35.98
N ASN A 445 11.21 24.15 -37.02
CA ASN A 445 11.75 24.11 -38.36
C ASN A 445 10.68 24.46 -39.40
N LYS A 446 11.15 25.25 -40.36
CA LYS A 446 10.38 26.03 -41.34
C LYS A 446 9.54 25.18 -42.28
N THR A 447 8.32 25.67 -42.50
CA THR A 447 7.55 25.73 -43.75
C THR A 447 7.85 24.72 -44.84
N GLU A 448 6.95 23.75 -45.02
CA GLU A 448 6.38 23.35 -46.32
C GLU A 448 5.08 22.58 -46.04
N GLN A 449 3.98 23.01 -46.68
CA GLN A 449 2.69 22.34 -46.58
C GLN A 449 2.73 21.07 -47.44
N GLU A 450 2.67 19.90 -46.80
CA GLU A 450 2.29 18.66 -47.46
C GLU A 450 0.96 18.19 -46.86
N GLU A 451 -0.04 17.96 -47.72
CA GLU A 451 -1.25 17.22 -47.38
C GLU A 451 -0.84 15.84 -46.84
N ILE A 452 -1.11 15.57 -45.57
CA ILE A 452 -0.94 14.23 -45.00
C ILE A 452 -2.11 13.39 -45.48
N GLU A 453 -1.91 12.63 -46.56
CA GLU A 453 -2.80 11.53 -46.93
C GLU A 453 -2.84 10.52 -45.77
N GLU A 454 -4.03 10.29 -45.23
CA GLU A 454 -4.23 9.31 -44.17
C GLU A 454 -3.92 7.91 -44.72
N LEU A 455 -2.80 7.32 -44.27
CA LEU A 455 -2.35 5.99 -44.70
C LEU A 455 -3.47 4.96 -44.55
N SER A 456 -3.68 4.18 -45.62
CA SER A 456 -4.66 3.11 -45.61
C SER A 456 -4.35 2.11 -44.49
N PHE A 457 -5.37 1.40 -43.99
CA PHE A 457 -5.20 0.37 -42.96
C PHE A 457 -4.14 -0.66 -43.37
N GLU A 458 -4.09 -1.03 -44.65
CA GLU A 458 -3.10 -1.96 -45.18
C GLU A 458 -1.67 -1.41 -45.04
N ASP A 459 -1.46 -0.13 -45.35
CA ASP A 459 -0.13 0.50 -45.24
C ASP A 459 0.32 0.63 -43.79
N LYS A 460 -0.60 0.95 -42.88
CA LYS A 460 -0.32 0.98 -41.42
C LYS A 460 0.12 -0.40 -40.91
N VAL A 461 -0.52 -1.47 -41.37
CA VAL A 461 -0.14 -2.85 -41.02
C VAL A 461 1.23 -3.22 -41.60
N LEU A 462 1.49 -2.87 -42.85
CA LEU A 462 2.76 -3.15 -43.53
C LEU A 462 3.94 -2.40 -42.88
N GLN A 463 3.75 -1.14 -42.48
CA GLN A 463 4.77 -0.36 -41.76
C GLN A 463 5.10 -0.99 -40.40
N LYS A 464 4.09 -1.39 -39.62
CA LYS A 464 4.32 -2.08 -38.35
C LYS A 464 5.08 -3.39 -38.57
N LEU A 465 4.75 -4.14 -39.63
CA LEU A 465 5.41 -5.43 -39.95
C LEU A 465 6.88 -5.22 -40.26
N ALA A 466 7.21 -4.22 -41.09
CA ALA A 466 8.59 -3.86 -41.40
C ALA A 466 9.38 -3.49 -40.14
N ALA A 467 8.82 -2.61 -39.29
CA ALA A 467 9.46 -2.18 -38.05
C ALA A 467 9.72 -3.35 -37.07
N TYR A 468 8.78 -4.28 -36.99
CA TYR A 468 8.93 -5.48 -36.15
C TYR A 468 10.02 -6.42 -36.67
N VAL A 469 10.07 -6.68 -37.99
CA VAL A 469 11.13 -7.49 -38.60
C VAL A 469 12.49 -6.81 -38.42
N GLN A 470 12.57 -5.49 -38.60
CA GLN A 470 13.79 -4.72 -38.36
C GLN A 470 14.28 -4.83 -36.90
N THR A 471 13.34 -4.85 -35.93
CA THR A 471 13.68 -4.99 -34.50
C THR A 471 14.06 -6.42 -34.12
N LYS A 472 13.44 -7.43 -34.75
CA LYS A 472 13.60 -8.85 -34.38
C LYS A 472 14.54 -9.63 -35.30
N GLY A 473 15.05 -9.00 -36.36
CA GLY A 473 15.93 -9.59 -37.36
C GLY A 473 15.17 -10.38 -38.43
N CYS A 474 14.31 -11.33 -38.05
CA CYS A 474 13.50 -12.10 -39.00
C CYS A 474 12.21 -12.66 -38.39
N ILE A 475 11.22 -12.97 -39.23
CA ILE A 475 10.07 -13.81 -38.86
C ILE A 475 10.32 -15.22 -39.38
N LYS A 476 10.70 -16.14 -38.49
CA LYS A 476 10.98 -17.54 -38.84
C LYS A 476 9.75 -18.21 -39.46
N GLY A 477 9.90 -18.83 -40.64
CA GLY A 477 8.81 -19.53 -41.34
C GLY A 477 8.13 -20.64 -40.53
N SER A 478 8.82 -21.22 -39.54
CA SER A 478 8.27 -22.21 -38.61
C SER A 478 7.25 -21.64 -37.61
N ALA A 479 7.28 -20.33 -37.36
CA ALA A 479 6.28 -19.65 -36.52
C ALA A 479 4.92 -19.54 -37.22
N ILE A 480 4.93 -19.44 -38.55
CA ILE A 480 3.74 -19.23 -39.38
C ILE A 480 3.03 -20.55 -39.68
N LYS A 481 3.77 -21.65 -39.90
CA LYS A 481 3.21 -23.00 -40.07
C LYS A 481 2.33 -23.48 -38.91
N LYS A 482 2.38 -22.83 -37.74
CA LYS A 482 1.58 -23.17 -36.55
C LYS A 482 0.27 -22.37 -36.42
N ASN A 483 -0.16 -21.61 -37.44
CA ASN A 483 -1.39 -20.81 -37.40
C ASN A 483 -1.49 -19.92 -36.14
N LYS A 484 -0.37 -19.38 -35.66
CA LYS A 484 -0.39 -18.47 -34.51
C LYS A 484 -0.57 -17.03 -35.00
N PRO A 485 -1.57 -16.27 -34.50
CA PRO A 485 -1.65 -14.84 -34.79
C PRO A 485 -0.40 -14.13 -34.26
N LEU A 486 0.09 -13.14 -34.99
CA LEU A 486 1.15 -12.24 -34.52
C LEU A 486 0.52 -11.27 -33.53
N TYR A 487 0.56 -11.60 -32.24
CA TYR A 487 0.07 -10.73 -31.18
C TYR A 487 0.86 -9.41 -31.18
N GLY A 488 0.16 -8.28 -31.32
CA GLY A 488 0.74 -6.93 -31.45
C GLY A 488 0.38 -6.20 -32.75
N PHE A 489 -0.20 -6.94 -33.70
CA PHE A 489 -0.81 -6.40 -34.90
C PHE A 489 -2.32 -6.63 -34.75
N GLU A 490 -3.16 -5.71 -35.22
CA GLU A 490 -4.64 -5.81 -35.18
C GLU A 490 -5.20 -7.00 -36.03
N ILE A 491 -4.35 -7.97 -36.36
CA ILE A 491 -4.61 -9.18 -37.13
C ILE A 491 -4.95 -10.31 -36.16
N THR A 492 -6.23 -10.61 -36.01
CA THR A 492 -6.73 -11.60 -35.04
C THR A 492 -6.80 -13.03 -35.57
N LYS A 493 -6.60 -13.23 -36.88
CA LYS A 493 -6.68 -14.56 -37.54
C LYS A 493 -5.37 -14.91 -38.24
N SER A 494 -4.97 -16.19 -38.14
CA SER A 494 -3.74 -16.67 -38.76
C SER A 494 -3.74 -16.64 -40.29
N THR A 495 -4.92 -16.73 -40.92
CA THR A 495 -5.10 -16.59 -42.36
C THR A 495 -4.79 -15.18 -42.85
N ASP A 496 -5.08 -14.17 -42.03
CA ASP A 496 -4.87 -12.77 -42.37
C ASP A 496 -3.39 -12.41 -42.22
N THR A 497 -2.67 -13.04 -41.27
CA THR A 497 -1.22 -12.86 -41.11
C THR A 497 -0.44 -13.26 -42.36
N GLN A 498 -0.75 -14.42 -42.97
CA GLN A 498 -0.07 -14.86 -44.19
C GLN A 498 -0.37 -13.92 -45.36
N LYS A 499 -1.63 -13.45 -45.49
CA LYS A 499 -2.02 -12.47 -46.50
C LYS A 499 -1.16 -11.20 -46.43
N TYR A 500 -0.95 -10.64 -45.24
CA TYR A 500 -0.15 -9.41 -45.10
C TYR A 500 1.35 -9.64 -45.26
N LEU A 501 1.87 -10.83 -44.94
CA LEU A 501 3.26 -11.19 -45.22
C LEU A 501 3.49 -11.34 -46.73
N ASP A 502 2.56 -11.98 -47.45
CA ASP A 502 2.62 -12.11 -48.90
C ASP A 502 2.53 -10.72 -49.57
N LEU A 503 1.62 -9.87 -49.09
CA LEU A 503 1.49 -8.49 -49.57
C LEU A 503 2.76 -7.65 -49.30
N ALA A 504 3.42 -7.86 -48.15
CA ALA A 504 4.68 -7.19 -47.83
C ALA A 504 5.82 -7.62 -48.75
N VAL A 505 5.84 -8.89 -49.17
CA VAL A 505 6.80 -9.40 -50.17
C VAL A 505 6.49 -8.86 -51.55
N GLU A 506 5.22 -8.85 -51.95
CA GLU A 506 4.78 -8.30 -53.23
C GLU A 506 5.15 -6.81 -53.38
N ARG A 507 5.05 -6.05 -52.29
CA ARG A 507 5.44 -4.63 -52.25
C ARG A 507 6.93 -4.39 -51.99
N ASN A 508 7.78 -5.42 -52.04
CA ASN A 508 9.23 -5.34 -51.77
C ASN A 508 9.57 -4.74 -50.40
N ILE A 509 8.69 -4.84 -49.41
CA ILE A 509 8.96 -4.41 -48.03
C ILE A 509 9.72 -5.50 -47.29
N LEU A 510 9.35 -6.76 -47.54
CA LEU A 510 10.03 -7.94 -47.00
C LEU A 510 10.54 -8.84 -48.12
N SER A 511 11.61 -9.57 -47.85
CA SER A 511 12.11 -10.66 -48.68
C SER A 511 12.01 -11.98 -47.93
N LEU A 512 11.78 -13.07 -48.64
CA LEU A 512 11.72 -14.42 -48.07
C LEU A 512 13.07 -15.12 -48.27
N SER A 513 13.77 -15.43 -47.18
CA SER A 513 15.00 -16.22 -47.16
C SER A 513 14.78 -17.60 -46.53
N ASP A 514 15.80 -18.46 -46.58
CA ASP A 514 15.79 -19.78 -45.94
C ASP A 514 15.54 -19.71 -44.42
N GLU A 515 15.82 -18.56 -43.80
CA GLU A 515 15.62 -18.32 -42.37
C GLU A 515 14.24 -17.74 -42.03
N GLY A 516 13.50 -17.22 -43.02
CA GLY A 516 12.19 -16.59 -42.86
C GLY A 516 12.06 -15.24 -43.58
N TYR A 517 11.06 -14.44 -43.18
CA TYR A 517 10.85 -13.11 -43.75
C TYR A 517 11.83 -12.11 -43.12
N GLN A 518 12.51 -11.33 -43.95
CA GLN A 518 13.47 -10.29 -43.60
C GLN A 518 13.08 -8.98 -44.29
N VAL A 519 13.52 -7.83 -43.79
CA VAL A 519 13.31 -6.55 -44.53
C VAL A 519 14.16 -6.60 -45.80
N THR A 520 13.59 -6.19 -46.94
CA THR A 520 14.29 -6.18 -48.24
C THR A 520 15.43 -5.18 -48.28
#